data_AF-A0A2V9XA97-F1
#
_entry.id   AF-A0A2V9XA97-F1
#
_cell.length_a   1.000
_cell.length_b   1.000
_cell.length_c   1.000
_cell.angle_alpha   90.00
_cell.angle_beta   90.00
_cell.angle_gamma   90.00
#
_symmetry.space_group_name_H-M   'P 1'
#
loop_
_entity.id
_entity.type
_entity.pdbx_description
1 polymer ?
#
loop_
_entity_poly.entity_id
_entity_poly.type
_entity_poly.pdbx_seq_one_letter_code
_entity_poly.pdbx_strand_id
1 'polypeptide(L)'
;MVEDPKWELAILATVQGFFEKLLQSSIDGEVPVPLGLEAISLQQSEGDVHETLGKMRRWLRLLDLAITPAMLRRGFTADTDPESAEAMLRYFTRKKELTDVNRDKTDLIATFLYRYPRVPGQWERRGYGLDGSLPLSPYEIALIEILADTDVPSLPEEHVQLLRRFDPLQQEVESFPDFNSLIDSGIIQRVRELKQSLDSSFYHPGVLATIAPYNAAFGKKFDELFRLAASEIQNFAVALEEQGGSILGNVDGMDVTVEHVAAMNQSELLKSDYGSALEKFQRVSNLKKALDRRPPIRRTTPRTAAAAAAAGGNSSRERHNPPTPFKNFATTIAPPITPQQLSMEQSKLRRIEESIRVFVRVADPKFRQVVPMRFFNLTLSPAEVDAYCAGYLEEKSLRADVARILLRIVAVIARIGTEIEELKRSQNSASVWKLHADGLLVLLEIARALTEEAGTALGLATQRGGMQDQAEAIKASLQKLGERSEVVVKTLAQGGLEGH
;
A
#
# COMPACT_ATOMS: atom_id res chain seq x y z
N MET A 1 -17.57 4.62 -17.02
CA MET A 1 -18.02 3.34 -16.44
C MET A 1 -18.62 3.65 -15.09
N VAL A 2 -19.84 3.20 -14.80
CA VAL A 2 -20.50 3.48 -13.51
C VAL A 2 -20.12 2.32 -12.59
N GLU A 3 -19.29 2.61 -11.58
CA GLU A 3 -18.89 1.67 -10.54
C GLU A 3 -20.07 1.28 -9.65
N ASP A 4 -19.96 0.17 -8.92
CA ASP A 4 -20.92 -0.19 -7.87
C ASP A 4 -20.89 0.92 -6.81
N PRO A 5 -21.99 1.70 -6.67
CA PRO A 5 -22.02 2.85 -5.79
C PRO A 5 -21.87 2.45 -4.31
N LYS A 6 -22.19 1.20 -3.94
CA LYS A 6 -22.02 0.71 -2.58
C LYS A 6 -20.55 0.44 -2.27
N TRP A 7 -19.81 -0.11 -3.23
CA TRP A 7 -18.37 -0.34 -3.11
C TRP A 7 -17.62 0.97 -2.92
N GLU A 8 -17.95 1.97 -3.74
CA GLU A 8 -17.36 3.30 -3.60
C GLU A 8 -17.69 3.90 -2.23
N LEU A 9 -18.94 3.79 -1.76
CA LEU A 9 -19.34 4.36 -0.49
C LEU A 9 -18.57 3.73 0.68
N ALA A 10 -18.33 2.43 0.65
CA ALA A 10 -17.55 1.73 1.66
C ALA A 10 -16.08 2.21 1.70
N ILE A 11 -15.44 2.38 0.53
CA ILE A 11 -14.08 2.94 0.43
C ILE A 11 -14.05 4.35 1.04
N LEU A 12 -15.00 5.20 0.67
CA LEU A 12 -15.07 6.57 1.16
C LEU A 12 -15.35 6.63 2.68
N ALA A 13 -16.13 5.70 3.22
CA ALA A 13 -16.36 5.58 4.66
C ALA A 13 -15.06 5.24 5.42
N THR A 14 -14.23 4.34 4.90
CA THR A 14 -12.91 4.03 5.47
C THR A 14 -12.01 5.27 5.49
N VAL A 15 -12.00 6.05 4.40
CA VAL A 15 -11.25 7.32 4.34
C VAL A 15 -11.77 8.34 5.35
N GLN A 16 -13.10 8.46 5.48
CA GLN A 16 -13.74 9.37 6.45
C GLN A 16 -13.30 9.02 7.87
N GLY A 17 -13.43 7.76 8.29
CA GLY A 17 -13.08 7.34 9.65
C GLY A 17 -11.61 7.60 9.97
N PHE A 18 -10.71 7.44 9.01
CA PHE A 18 -9.30 7.78 9.20
C PHE A 18 -9.07 9.29 9.35
N PHE A 19 -9.69 10.11 8.51
CA PHE A 19 -9.58 11.58 8.60
C PHE A 19 -10.15 12.13 9.90
N GLU A 20 -11.29 11.61 10.34
CA GLU A 20 -11.90 11.97 11.63
C GLU A 20 -10.94 11.67 12.78
N LYS A 21 -10.35 10.46 12.83
CA LYS A 21 -9.36 10.10 13.86
C LYS A 21 -8.15 11.05 13.88
N LEU A 22 -7.66 11.45 12.71
CA LEU A 22 -6.54 12.39 12.58
C LEU A 22 -6.89 13.79 13.09
N LEU A 23 -8.09 14.28 12.75
CA LEU A 23 -8.55 15.60 13.16
C LEU A 23 -8.90 15.65 14.64
N GLN A 24 -9.54 14.60 15.18
CA GLN A 24 -9.82 14.47 16.62
C GLN A 24 -8.53 14.58 17.45
N SER A 25 -7.48 13.89 17.01
CA SER A 25 -6.15 13.95 17.66
C SER A 25 -5.52 15.34 17.62
N SER A 26 -5.91 16.19 16.66
CA SER A 26 -5.34 17.53 16.45
C SER A 26 -6.16 18.64 17.10
N ILE A 27 -7.47 18.43 17.23
CA ILE A 27 -8.44 19.40 17.77
C ILE A 27 -8.72 19.14 19.27
N ASP A 28 -8.32 17.98 19.80
CA ASP A 28 -8.62 17.51 21.16
C ASP A 28 -10.14 17.51 21.45
N GLY A 29 -10.90 17.02 20.48
CA GLY A 29 -12.37 17.00 20.52
C GLY A 29 -12.98 16.21 19.37
N GLU A 30 -14.29 15.98 19.44
CA GLU A 30 -15.02 15.24 18.40
C GLU A 30 -15.19 16.07 17.13
N VAL A 31 -15.03 15.43 15.97
CA VAL A 31 -15.32 16.03 14.66
C VAL A 31 -16.80 15.80 14.35
N PRO A 32 -17.60 16.86 14.19
CA PRO A 32 -19.03 16.69 13.93
C PRO A 32 -19.25 16.11 12.53
N VAL A 33 -19.89 14.94 12.48
CA VAL A 33 -20.23 14.24 11.22
C VAL A 33 -21.61 14.71 10.74
N PRO A 34 -21.78 15.06 9.45
CA PRO A 34 -23.09 15.42 8.91
C PRO A 34 -24.10 14.26 9.02
N LEU A 35 -25.36 14.61 9.32
CA LEU A 35 -26.47 13.65 9.41
C LEU A 35 -26.58 12.80 8.14
N GLY A 36 -26.62 11.49 8.32
CA GLY A 36 -26.68 10.48 7.26
C GLY A 36 -25.32 9.98 6.78
N LEU A 37 -24.20 10.48 7.32
CA LEU A 37 -22.84 10.00 7.07
C LEU A 37 -22.21 9.34 8.31
N GLU A 38 -22.96 9.17 9.40
CA GLU A 38 -22.52 8.41 10.55
C GLU A 38 -22.38 6.92 10.19
N ALA A 39 -21.44 6.23 10.85
CA ALA A 39 -21.18 4.81 10.60
C ALA A 39 -22.45 3.94 10.69
N ILE A 40 -23.35 4.28 11.63
CA ILE A 40 -24.63 3.59 11.84
C ILE A 40 -25.59 3.82 10.66
N SER A 41 -25.65 5.05 10.14
CA SER A 41 -26.52 5.43 9.02
C SER A 41 -26.03 4.85 7.68
N LEU A 42 -24.72 4.73 7.49
CA LEU A 42 -24.11 4.10 6.32
C LEU A 42 -24.38 2.59 6.25
N GLN A 43 -24.54 1.92 7.40
CA GLN A 43 -24.88 0.50 7.48
C GLN A 43 -26.37 0.22 7.22
N GLN A 44 -27.24 1.19 7.50
CA GLN A 44 -28.70 1.06 7.39
C GLN A 44 -29.30 1.72 6.14
N SER A 45 -28.47 2.27 5.24
CA SER A 45 -28.97 3.02 4.09
C SER A 45 -29.61 2.09 3.04
N GLU A 46 -30.91 1.88 3.14
CA GLU A 46 -31.76 1.38 2.04
C GLU A 46 -32.17 2.50 1.04
N GLY A 47 -31.76 3.75 1.31
CA GLY A 47 -32.04 4.92 0.48
C GLY A 47 -31.19 5.03 -0.80
N ASP A 48 -31.30 6.16 -1.52
CA ASP A 48 -30.54 6.40 -2.75
C ASP A 48 -29.04 6.55 -2.46
N VAL A 49 -28.30 5.46 -2.69
CA VAL A 49 -26.84 5.37 -2.51
C VAL A 49 -26.10 6.48 -3.27
N HIS A 50 -26.64 6.95 -4.40
CA HIS A 50 -26.00 8.02 -5.19
C HIS A 50 -26.07 9.37 -4.48
N GLU A 51 -27.17 9.67 -3.79
CA GLU A 51 -27.30 10.89 -3.00
C GLU A 51 -26.33 10.87 -1.82
N THR A 52 -26.26 9.74 -1.10
CA THR A 52 -25.33 9.53 0.02
C THR A 52 -23.87 9.64 -0.45
N LEU A 53 -23.51 9.02 -1.58
CA LEU A 53 -22.20 9.18 -2.21
C LEU A 53 -21.90 10.65 -2.53
N GLY A 54 -22.87 11.39 -3.07
CA GLY A 54 -22.72 12.81 -3.36
C GLY A 54 -22.43 13.63 -2.10
N LYS A 55 -23.11 13.34 -0.99
CA LYS A 55 -22.85 13.96 0.32
C LYS A 55 -21.47 13.58 0.86
N MET A 56 -21.13 12.29 0.84
CA MET A 56 -19.86 11.74 1.28
C MET A 56 -18.68 12.39 0.54
N ARG A 57 -18.74 12.48 -0.80
CA ARG A 57 -17.69 13.12 -1.61
C ARG A 57 -17.49 14.61 -1.25
N ARG A 58 -18.57 15.34 -0.96
CA ARG A 58 -18.47 16.75 -0.54
C ARG A 58 -17.87 16.88 0.87
N TRP A 59 -18.28 16.01 1.78
CA TRP A 59 -17.75 15.98 3.15
C TRP A 59 -16.27 15.64 3.16
N LEU A 60 -15.86 14.60 2.43
CA LEU A 60 -14.44 14.22 2.31
C LEU A 60 -13.59 15.31 1.67
N ARG A 61 -14.11 16.05 0.69
CA ARG A 61 -13.40 17.23 0.14
C ARG A 61 -13.13 18.28 1.21
N LEU A 62 -14.07 18.53 2.10
CA LEU A 62 -13.89 19.46 3.21
C LEU A 62 -12.87 18.95 4.22
N LEU A 63 -12.98 17.68 4.64
CA LEU A 63 -12.02 17.07 5.55
C LEU A 63 -10.61 17.08 4.96
N ASP A 64 -10.47 16.74 3.68
CA ASP A 64 -9.18 16.70 2.99
C ASP A 64 -8.48 18.07 2.91
N LEU A 65 -9.23 19.18 2.89
CA LEU A 65 -8.66 20.53 3.01
C LEU A 65 -8.02 20.78 4.38
N ALA A 66 -8.53 20.14 5.44
CA ALA A 66 -8.01 20.25 6.79
C ALA A 66 -6.85 19.27 7.08
N ILE A 67 -6.74 18.18 6.32
CA ILE A 67 -5.66 17.20 6.47
C ILE A 67 -4.39 17.68 5.77
N THR A 68 -3.27 17.79 6.50
CA THR A 68 -1.95 18.09 5.92
C THR A 68 -1.12 16.83 5.67
N PRO A 69 -0.09 16.87 4.78
CA PRO A 69 0.85 15.76 4.63
C PRO A 69 1.56 15.35 5.94
N ALA A 70 1.92 16.29 6.82
CA ALA A 70 2.45 15.97 8.14
C ALA A 70 1.47 15.22 9.03
N MET A 71 0.17 15.54 8.98
CA MET A 71 -0.84 14.79 9.73
C MET A 71 -0.92 13.34 9.26
N LEU A 72 -0.91 13.11 7.94
CA LEU A 72 -0.84 11.74 7.39
C LEU A 72 0.43 11.02 7.83
N ARG A 73 1.60 11.69 7.81
CA ARG A 73 2.87 11.10 8.28
C ARG A 73 2.80 10.62 9.73
N ARG A 74 2.11 11.37 10.58
CA ARG A 74 1.93 11.04 12.00
C ARG A 74 0.88 9.96 12.20
N GLY A 75 -0.17 9.95 11.39
CA GLY A 75 -1.24 8.95 11.44
C GLY A 75 -0.83 7.58 10.93
N PHE A 76 -0.01 7.54 9.89
CA PHE A 76 0.48 6.28 9.32
C PHE A 76 1.65 5.72 10.12
N THR A 77 1.33 4.80 11.03
CA THR A 77 2.26 4.06 11.87
C THR A 77 2.34 2.58 11.44
N ALA A 78 3.31 1.82 11.97
CA ALA A 78 3.42 0.39 11.71
C ALA A 78 2.16 -0.41 12.09
N ASP A 79 1.38 0.08 13.05
CA ASP A 79 0.14 -0.53 13.52
C ASP A 79 -1.10 -0.07 12.71
N THR A 80 -0.92 0.84 11.76
CA THR A 80 -2.02 1.30 10.92
C THR A 80 -2.38 0.22 9.91
N ASP A 81 -3.67 -0.11 9.84
CA ASP A 81 -4.17 -1.08 8.89
C ASP A 81 -3.88 -0.65 7.44
N PRO A 82 -3.16 -1.46 6.65
CA PRO A 82 -2.90 -1.18 5.24
C PRO A 82 -4.17 -0.95 4.41
N GLU A 83 -5.33 -1.47 4.82
CA GLU A 83 -6.60 -1.23 4.12
C GLU A 83 -6.99 0.26 4.09
N SER A 84 -6.76 0.97 5.20
CA SER A 84 -7.02 2.41 5.26
C SER A 84 -6.12 3.17 4.28
N ALA A 85 -4.84 2.80 4.20
CA ALA A 85 -3.88 3.40 3.28
C ALA A 85 -4.25 3.15 1.81
N GLU A 86 -4.70 1.94 1.47
CA GLU A 86 -5.16 1.63 0.12
C GLU A 86 -6.46 2.34 -0.26
N ALA A 87 -7.42 2.45 0.66
CA ALA A 87 -8.64 3.23 0.46
C ALA A 87 -8.31 4.70 0.17
N MET A 88 -7.35 5.27 0.90
CA MET A 88 -6.85 6.62 0.63
C MET A 88 -6.13 6.71 -0.72
N LEU A 89 -5.33 5.70 -1.10
CA LEU A 89 -4.69 5.68 -2.41
C LEU A 89 -5.72 5.68 -3.55
N ARG A 90 -6.78 4.87 -3.43
CA ARG A 90 -7.92 4.87 -4.37
C ARG A 90 -8.61 6.24 -4.40
N TYR A 91 -8.83 6.86 -3.24
CA TYR A 91 -9.45 8.18 -3.17
C TYR A 91 -8.64 9.25 -3.91
N PHE A 92 -7.33 9.36 -3.65
CA PHE A 92 -6.49 10.39 -4.27
C PHE A 92 -6.25 10.17 -5.77
N THR A 93 -6.09 8.93 -6.21
CA THR A 93 -5.94 8.60 -7.64
C THR A 93 -7.21 8.92 -8.44
N ARG A 94 -8.39 8.73 -7.85
CA ARG A 94 -9.69 9.07 -8.47
C ARG A 94 -10.00 10.56 -8.49
N LYS A 95 -9.51 11.31 -7.50
CA LYS A 95 -9.77 12.75 -7.36
C LYS A 95 -9.26 13.55 -8.56
N LYS A 96 -8.24 13.05 -9.28
CA LYS A 96 -7.60 13.65 -10.48
C LYS A 96 -7.19 15.14 -10.34
N GLU A 97 -7.26 15.71 -9.15
CA GLU A 97 -6.81 17.07 -8.84
C GLU A 97 -5.30 17.08 -8.62
N LEU A 98 -4.57 17.67 -9.58
CA LEU A 98 -3.10 17.70 -9.65
C LEU A 98 -2.48 18.78 -8.74
N THR A 99 -2.91 18.88 -7.49
CA THR A 99 -2.27 19.80 -6.53
C THR A 99 -1.01 19.17 -5.94
N ASP A 100 0.02 19.99 -5.68
CA ASP A 100 1.25 19.51 -5.02
C ASP A 100 0.96 18.85 -3.67
N VAL A 101 -0.03 19.37 -2.92
CA VAL A 101 -0.46 18.77 -1.64
C VAL A 101 -1.02 17.36 -1.83
N ASN A 102 -1.87 17.14 -2.85
CA ASN A 102 -2.41 15.81 -3.13
C ASN A 102 -1.30 14.84 -3.59
N ARG A 103 -0.31 15.34 -4.36
CA ARG A 103 0.87 14.56 -4.76
C ARG A 103 1.67 14.14 -3.53
N ASP A 104 1.97 15.06 -2.62
CA ASP A 104 2.70 14.76 -1.38
C ASP A 104 1.96 13.73 -0.50
N LYS A 105 0.63 13.85 -0.39
CA LYS A 105 -0.20 12.86 0.34
C LYS A 105 -0.12 11.47 -0.32
N THR A 106 -0.26 11.42 -1.65
CA THR A 106 -0.20 10.18 -2.44
C THR A 106 1.18 9.52 -2.35
N ASP A 107 2.24 10.32 -2.47
CA ASP A 107 3.64 9.90 -2.33
C ASP A 107 3.86 9.22 -0.97
N LEU A 108 3.31 9.82 0.09
CA LEU A 108 3.42 9.33 1.45
C LEU A 108 2.65 8.01 1.64
N ILE A 109 1.43 7.92 1.11
CA ILE A 109 0.60 6.71 1.16
C ILE A 109 1.27 5.55 0.41
N ALA A 110 1.76 5.79 -0.81
CA ALA A 110 2.49 4.77 -1.57
C ALA A 110 3.75 4.33 -0.81
N THR A 111 4.55 5.29 -0.34
CA THR A 111 5.75 4.98 0.46
C THR A 111 5.41 4.18 1.73
N PHE A 112 4.29 4.46 2.39
CA PHE A 112 3.81 3.70 3.54
C PHE A 112 3.49 2.25 3.18
N LEU A 113 2.69 2.03 2.12
CA LEU A 113 2.34 0.69 1.63
C LEU A 113 3.57 -0.14 1.22
N TYR A 114 4.60 0.52 0.69
CA TYR A 114 5.88 -0.14 0.41
C TYR A 114 6.63 -0.54 1.69
N ARG A 115 6.69 0.33 2.71
CA ARG A 115 7.40 0.04 3.97
C ARG A 115 6.73 -1.04 4.81
N TYR A 116 5.40 -1.09 4.76
CA TYR A 116 4.58 -2.00 5.56
C TYR A 116 3.76 -2.91 4.63
N PRO A 117 4.40 -3.86 3.93
CA PRO A 117 3.67 -4.83 3.15
C PRO A 117 2.71 -5.61 4.04
N ARG A 118 1.56 -6.00 3.47
CA ARG A 118 0.60 -6.87 4.18
C ARG A 118 1.19 -8.21 4.55
N VAL A 119 2.19 -8.68 3.79
CA VAL A 119 2.94 -9.91 4.05
C VAL A 119 4.43 -9.57 4.19
N PRO A 120 5.08 -9.90 5.32
CA PRO A 120 6.52 -9.69 5.45
C PRO A 120 7.32 -10.38 4.33
N GLY A 121 8.30 -9.68 3.77
CA GLY A 121 9.13 -10.20 2.66
C GLY A 121 8.44 -10.24 1.29
N GLN A 122 7.24 -9.68 1.14
CA GLN A 122 6.49 -9.66 -0.12
C GLN A 122 7.27 -9.05 -1.29
N TRP A 123 8.13 -8.06 -1.01
CA TRP A 123 8.91 -7.36 -2.03
C TRP A 123 10.27 -8.00 -2.34
N GLU A 124 10.71 -8.98 -1.54
CA GLU A 124 12.06 -9.57 -1.63
C GLU A 124 12.16 -10.65 -2.73
N ARG A 125 11.05 -11.03 -3.36
CA ARG A 125 10.97 -12.03 -4.43
C ARG A 125 10.94 -11.34 -5.81
N ARG A 126 12.10 -11.04 -6.37
CA ARG A 126 12.25 -10.37 -7.68
C ARG A 126 12.04 -11.34 -8.86
N GLY A 127 11.19 -11.00 -9.83
CA GLY A 127 11.28 -11.46 -11.24
C GLY A 127 12.24 -10.56 -12.04
N TYR A 128 12.35 -10.62 -13.38
CA TYR A 128 12.99 -9.58 -14.22
C TYR A 128 11.99 -8.90 -15.17
N GLY A 129 12.38 -7.88 -15.97
CA GLY A 129 11.55 -7.10 -16.92
C GLY A 129 11.99 -7.36 -18.40
N LEU A 130 11.08 -7.21 -19.37
CA LEU A 130 11.13 -7.87 -20.70
C LEU A 130 12.05 -7.22 -21.75
N ASP A 131 12.72 -6.11 -21.42
CA ASP A 131 13.57 -5.31 -22.31
C ASP A 131 14.97 -5.02 -21.74
N GLY A 132 15.32 -5.62 -20.60
CA GLY A 132 16.49 -5.21 -19.81
C GLY A 132 16.26 -3.94 -18.98
N SER A 133 15.06 -3.36 -19.00
CA SER A 133 14.57 -2.52 -17.91
C SER A 133 13.87 -3.39 -16.86
N LEU A 134 13.90 -2.94 -15.61
CA LEU A 134 13.66 -3.73 -14.40
C LEU A 134 12.34 -4.55 -14.45
N PRO A 135 12.26 -5.69 -13.74
CA PRO A 135 10.99 -6.37 -13.46
C PRO A 135 9.92 -5.40 -13.01
N LEU A 136 8.67 -5.60 -13.46
CA LEU A 136 7.52 -5.08 -12.71
C LEU A 136 7.70 -5.57 -11.28
N SER A 137 7.97 -4.62 -10.38
CA SER A 137 8.24 -4.98 -9.00
C SER A 137 6.99 -5.66 -8.43
N PRO A 138 7.11 -6.64 -7.52
CA PRO A 138 5.94 -7.21 -6.85
C PRO A 138 5.05 -6.14 -6.19
N TYR A 139 5.64 -5.00 -5.85
CA TYR A 139 4.94 -3.82 -5.36
C TYR A 139 4.09 -3.12 -6.44
N GLU A 140 4.58 -3.03 -7.67
CA GLU A 140 3.80 -2.52 -8.81
C GLU A 140 2.57 -3.39 -9.09
N ILE A 141 2.72 -4.71 -9.03
CA ILE A 141 1.60 -5.66 -9.18
C ILE A 141 0.55 -5.39 -8.09
N ALA A 142 0.99 -5.24 -6.84
CA ALA A 142 0.09 -4.90 -5.74
C ALA A 142 -0.63 -3.56 -5.97
N LEU A 143 0.06 -2.54 -6.47
CA LEU A 143 -0.54 -1.24 -6.80
C LEU A 143 -1.54 -1.34 -7.96
N ILE A 144 -1.26 -2.14 -8.99
CA ILE A 144 -2.21 -2.42 -10.09
C ILE A 144 -3.46 -3.10 -9.54
N GLU A 145 -3.32 -4.05 -8.61
CA GLU A 145 -4.46 -4.71 -7.97
C GLU A 145 -5.26 -3.76 -7.08
N ILE A 146 -4.59 -2.92 -6.28
CA ILE A 146 -5.25 -1.89 -5.46
C ILE A 146 -6.03 -0.92 -6.35
N LEU A 147 -5.44 -0.50 -7.46
CA LEU A 147 -6.00 0.46 -8.40
C LEU A 147 -6.75 -0.22 -9.56
N ALA A 148 -7.10 -1.51 -9.44
CA ALA A 148 -7.75 -2.28 -10.49
C ALA A 148 -9.12 -1.73 -10.90
N ASP A 149 -9.70 -0.85 -10.09
CA ASP A 149 -10.97 -0.17 -10.37
C ASP A 149 -10.79 1.19 -11.05
N THR A 150 -9.55 1.71 -11.16
CA THR A 150 -9.26 3.04 -11.73
C THR A 150 -8.80 2.90 -13.17
N ASP A 151 -9.22 3.80 -14.08
CA ASP A 151 -8.67 3.83 -15.43
C ASP A 151 -7.22 4.33 -15.39
N VAL A 152 -6.27 3.40 -15.56
CA VAL A 152 -4.83 3.69 -15.62
C VAL A 152 -4.45 3.84 -17.09
N PRO A 153 -4.14 5.05 -17.57
CA PRO A 153 -3.64 5.24 -18.93
C PRO A 153 -2.25 4.64 -19.10
N SER A 154 -1.88 4.26 -20.32
CA SER A 154 -0.52 3.82 -20.63
C SER A 154 0.50 4.90 -20.30
N LEU A 155 1.59 4.52 -19.64
CA LEU A 155 2.67 5.43 -19.30
C LEU A 155 3.41 5.88 -20.58
N PRO A 156 3.55 7.19 -20.85
CA PRO A 156 4.33 7.68 -21.99
C PRO A 156 5.80 7.29 -21.90
N GLU A 157 6.43 7.02 -23.04
CA GLU A 157 7.85 6.63 -23.11
C GLU A 157 8.77 7.70 -22.49
N GLU A 158 8.46 8.98 -22.66
CA GLU A 158 9.19 10.08 -22.03
C GLU A 158 9.22 9.95 -20.50
N HIS A 159 8.09 9.56 -19.90
CA HIS A 159 7.99 9.36 -18.46
C HIS A 159 8.71 8.09 -18.00
N VAL A 160 8.75 7.04 -18.82
CA VAL A 160 9.58 5.85 -18.57
C VAL A 160 11.06 6.23 -18.51
N GLN A 161 11.54 7.08 -19.42
CA GLN A 161 12.92 7.56 -19.40
C GLN A 161 13.23 8.44 -18.16
N LEU A 162 12.25 9.20 -17.68
CA LEU A 162 12.38 9.95 -16.42
C LEU A 162 12.50 9.02 -15.21
N LEU A 163 11.74 7.92 -15.17
CA LEU A 163 11.80 6.94 -14.07
C LEU A 163 13.18 6.29 -13.94
N ARG A 164 13.86 6.02 -15.07
CA ARG A 164 15.23 5.47 -15.08
C ARG A 164 16.26 6.36 -14.37
N ARG A 165 15.95 7.65 -14.14
CA ARG A 165 16.82 8.57 -13.40
C ARG A 165 16.79 8.37 -11.89
N PHE A 166 15.83 7.61 -11.35
CA PHE A 166 15.78 7.31 -9.92
C PHE A 166 16.89 6.35 -9.46
N ASP A 167 17.33 5.42 -10.31
CA ASP A 167 18.42 4.49 -9.98
C ASP A 167 19.75 5.20 -9.66
N PRO A 168 20.30 6.09 -10.52
CA PRO A 168 21.52 6.82 -10.20
C PRO A 168 21.32 7.77 -9.03
N LEU A 169 20.13 8.36 -8.85
CA LEU A 169 19.82 9.18 -7.68
C LEU A 169 19.88 8.35 -6.40
N GLN A 170 19.37 7.12 -6.40
CA GLN A 170 19.45 6.24 -5.24
C GLN A 170 20.90 5.90 -4.88
N GLN A 171 21.73 5.58 -5.88
CA GLN A 171 23.16 5.31 -5.66
C GLN A 171 23.88 6.54 -5.09
N GLU A 172 23.55 7.73 -5.58
CA GLU A 172 24.06 9.00 -5.05
C GLU A 172 23.69 9.17 -3.57
N VAL A 173 22.43 8.93 -3.20
CA VAL A 173 21.95 8.98 -1.80
C VAL A 173 22.74 8.05 -0.89
N GLU A 174 22.95 6.80 -1.33
CA GLU A 174 23.67 5.79 -0.55
C GLU A 174 25.13 6.17 -0.33
N SER A 175 25.73 6.89 -1.29
CA SER A 175 27.13 7.32 -1.26
C SER A 175 27.43 8.50 -0.32
N PHE A 176 26.43 9.25 0.15
CA PHE A 176 26.68 10.40 1.02
C PHE A 176 27.28 9.97 2.37
N PRO A 177 28.45 10.54 2.75
CA PRO A 177 29.13 10.15 3.99
C PRO A 177 28.52 10.79 5.23
N ASP A 178 27.99 12.01 5.11
CA ASP A 178 27.50 12.81 6.22
C ASP A 178 26.27 13.66 5.84
N PHE A 179 25.61 14.21 6.86
CA PHE A 179 24.39 14.99 6.71
C PHE A 179 24.59 16.30 5.93
N ASN A 180 25.74 16.96 6.06
CA ASN A 180 26.01 18.22 5.36
C ASN A 180 26.17 17.97 3.86
N SER A 181 26.93 16.93 3.51
CA SER A 181 27.11 16.48 2.12
C SER A 181 25.76 16.17 1.46
N LEU A 182 24.84 15.53 2.18
CA LEU A 182 23.48 15.26 1.68
C LEU A 182 22.68 16.54 1.45
N ILE A 183 22.65 17.46 2.42
CA ILE A 183 21.88 18.71 2.32
C ILE A 183 22.44 19.63 1.23
N ASP A 184 23.76 19.75 1.12
CA ASP A 184 24.43 20.65 0.17
C ASP A 184 24.35 20.14 -1.29
N SER A 185 24.14 18.84 -1.49
CA SER A 185 24.05 18.23 -2.83
C SER A 185 22.86 18.72 -3.67
N GLY A 186 21.85 19.31 -3.03
CA GLY A 186 20.61 19.71 -3.70
C GLY A 186 19.75 18.53 -4.19
N ILE A 187 20.05 17.29 -3.77
CA ILE A 187 19.35 16.08 -4.24
C ILE A 187 17.85 16.11 -3.97
N ILE A 188 17.42 16.70 -2.85
CA ILE A 188 16.01 16.87 -2.49
C ILE A 188 15.27 17.68 -3.55
N GLN A 189 15.87 18.78 -4.00
CA GLN A 189 15.27 19.66 -5.01
C GLN A 189 15.22 18.98 -6.38
N ARG A 190 16.32 18.32 -6.79
CA ARG A 190 16.38 17.53 -8.04
C ARG A 190 15.30 16.46 -8.11
N VAL A 191 15.08 15.72 -7.01
CA VAL A 191 14.04 14.69 -6.94
C VAL A 191 12.65 15.30 -7.00
N ARG A 192 12.44 16.45 -6.34
CA ARG A 192 11.16 17.17 -6.38
C ARG A 192 10.82 17.63 -7.79
N GLU A 193 11.78 18.21 -8.50
CA GLU A 193 11.62 18.62 -9.91
C GLU A 193 11.35 17.42 -10.82
N LEU A 194 12.06 16.30 -10.61
CA LEU A 194 11.82 15.07 -11.34
C LEU A 194 10.40 14.53 -11.10
N LYS A 195 9.91 14.51 -9.86
CA LYS A 195 8.53 14.12 -9.54
C LYS A 195 7.51 15.05 -10.18
N GLN A 196 7.75 16.36 -10.18
CA GLN A 196 6.89 17.35 -10.83
C GLN A 196 6.81 17.14 -12.35
N SER A 197 7.90 16.74 -12.99
CA SER A 197 7.95 16.50 -14.44
C SER A 197 7.10 15.31 -14.93
N LEU A 198 6.68 14.41 -14.04
CA LEU A 198 5.79 13.28 -14.37
C LEU A 198 4.32 13.70 -14.51
N ASP A 199 3.99 14.91 -14.09
CA ASP A 199 2.68 15.54 -14.17
C ASP A 199 1.48 14.63 -13.79
N SER A 200 0.59 14.33 -14.75
CA SER A 200 -0.59 13.49 -14.54
C SER A 200 -0.24 12.00 -14.41
N SER A 201 0.91 11.58 -14.93
CA SER A 201 1.41 10.20 -14.79
C SER A 201 1.94 9.90 -13.40
N PHE A 202 2.07 10.89 -12.51
CA PHE A 202 2.48 10.68 -11.12
C PHE A 202 1.66 9.58 -10.41
N TYR A 203 0.37 9.51 -10.70
CA TYR A 203 -0.57 8.54 -10.11
C TYR A 203 -0.54 7.15 -10.76
N HIS A 204 0.31 6.94 -11.76
CA HIS A 204 0.45 5.65 -12.44
C HIS A 204 1.08 4.61 -11.48
N PRO A 205 0.56 3.36 -11.40
CA PRO A 205 1.10 2.32 -10.52
C PRO A 205 2.61 2.12 -10.67
N GLY A 206 3.14 2.05 -11.90
CA GLY A 206 4.59 1.92 -12.14
C GLY A 206 5.42 3.13 -11.71
N VAL A 207 4.85 4.34 -11.76
CA VAL A 207 5.53 5.55 -11.27
C VAL A 207 5.61 5.51 -9.75
N LEU A 208 4.49 5.23 -9.08
CA LEU A 208 4.44 5.07 -7.62
C LEU A 208 5.34 3.92 -7.14
N ALA A 209 5.39 2.82 -7.91
CA ALA A 209 6.25 1.67 -7.62
C ALA A 209 7.74 1.97 -7.74
N THR A 210 8.13 2.97 -8.53
CA THR A 210 9.52 3.44 -8.64
C THR A 210 9.86 4.44 -7.53
N ILE A 211 8.94 5.36 -7.25
CA ILE A 211 9.15 6.45 -6.30
C ILE A 211 9.12 5.95 -4.83
N ALA A 212 8.21 5.05 -4.48
CA ALA A 212 8.03 4.59 -3.10
C ALA A 212 9.28 3.88 -2.53
N PRO A 213 9.94 2.95 -3.25
CA PRO A 213 11.23 2.39 -2.82
C PRO A 213 12.32 3.43 -2.63
N TYR A 214 12.45 4.37 -3.58
CA TYR A 214 13.41 5.47 -3.49
C TYR A 214 13.17 6.30 -2.22
N ASN A 215 11.92 6.72 -1.96
CA ASN A 215 11.58 7.50 -0.76
C ASN A 215 11.81 6.72 0.54
N ALA A 216 11.60 5.41 0.53
CA ALA A 216 11.87 4.57 1.69
C ALA A 216 13.39 4.48 1.97
N ALA A 217 14.20 4.27 0.94
CA ALA A 217 15.66 4.25 1.04
C ALA A 217 16.23 5.62 1.45
N PHE A 218 15.80 6.69 0.77
CA PHE A 218 16.17 8.07 1.08
C PHE A 218 15.79 8.44 2.51
N GLY A 219 14.55 8.18 2.92
CA GLY A 219 14.09 8.48 4.27
C GLY A 219 14.91 7.76 5.33
N LYS A 220 15.27 6.48 5.11
CA LYS A 220 16.13 5.71 6.03
C LYS A 220 17.52 6.32 6.16
N LYS A 221 18.17 6.65 5.03
CA LYS A 221 19.50 7.25 5.01
C LYS A 221 19.50 8.66 5.60
N PHE A 222 18.47 9.45 5.30
CA PHE A 222 18.27 10.78 5.86
C PHE A 222 18.14 10.72 7.38
N ASP A 223 17.26 9.85 7.89
CA ASP A 223 17.05 9.64 9.33
C ASP A 223 18.34 9.22 10.05
N GLU A 224 19.12 8.33 9.44
CA GLU A 224 20.40 7.87 9.97
C GLU A 224 21.41 9.02 10.09
N LEU A 225 21.67 9.72 8.99
CA LEU A 225 22.61 10.84 8.95
C LEU A 225 22.17 11.99 9.86
N PHE A 226 20.86 12.27 9.91
CA PHE A 226 20.29 13.30 10.77
C PHE A 226 20.48 12.95 12.26
N ARG A 227 20.18 11.71 12.67
CA ARG A 227 20.38 11.29 14.07
C ARG A 227 21.85 11.36 14.48
N LEU A 228 22.77 10.98 13.60
CA LEU A 228 24.21 11.10 13.85
C LEU A 228 24.61 12.58 14.04
N ALA A 229 24.22 13.46 13.13
CA ALA A 229 24.51 14.89 13.22
C ALA A 229 23.89 15.53 14.47
N ALA A 230 22.63 15.21 14.79
CA ALA A 230 21.95 15.72 15.96
C ALA A 230 22.58 15.22 17.27
N SER A 231 23.04 13.97 17.31
CA SER A 231 23.75 13.42 18.47
C SER A 231 25.11 14.08 18.69
N GLU A 232 25.89 14.32 17.63
CA GLU A 232 27.16 15.04 17.73
C GLU A 232 26.98 16.46 18.27
N ILE A 233 25.96 17.16 17.77
CA ILE A 233 25.57 18.49 18.24
C ILE A 233 25.20 18.47 19.72
N GLN A 234 24.36 17.51 20.15
CA GLN A 234 23.98 17.35 21.56
C GLN A 234 25.18 17.01 22.45
N ASN A 235 26.03 16.08 22.03
CA ASN A 235 27.23 15.68 22.77
C ASN A 235 28.21 16.84 22.95
N PHE A 236 28.33 17.71 21.93
CA PHE A 236 29.13 18.92 22.03
C PHE A 236 28.48 19.95 22.96
N ALA A 237 27.16 20.13 22.88
CA ALA A 237 26.43 21.03 23.76
C ALA A 237 26.63 20.66 25.24
N VAL A 238 26.54 19.38 25.57
CA VAL A 238 26.82 18.85 26.92
C VAL A 238 28.28 19.10 27.33
N ALA A 239 29.25 18.80 26.45
CA ALA A 239 30.67 19.04 26.75
C ALA A 239 31.01 20.52 26.93
N LEU A 240 30.31 21.41 26.22
CA LEU A 240 30.46 22.85 26.34
C LEU A 240 29.89 23.36 27.67
N GLU A 241 28.73 22.84 28.07
CA GLU A 241 28.10 23.14 29.36
C GLU A 241 28.96 22.67 30.54
N GLU A 242 29.54 21.47 30.46
CA GLU A 242 30.51 20.94 31.45
C GLU A 242 31.76 21.84 31.58
N GLN A 243 32.10 22.61 30.55
CA GLN A 243 33.21 23.57 30.54
C GLN A 243 32.79 25.00 30.88
N GLY A 244 31.51 25.22 31.22
CA GLY A 244 30.96 26.53 31.58
C GLY A 244 30.65 27.43 30.38
N GLY A 245 30.64 26.89 29.16
CA GLY A 245 30.23 27.60 27.95
C GLY A 245 28.72 27.50 27.70
N SER A 246 28.11 28.57 27.19
CA SER A 246 26.66 28.63 26.93
C SER A 246 26.28 28.77 25.44
N ILE A 247 27.22 29.18 24.58
CA ILE A 247 26.97 29.51 23.16
C ILE A 247 27.70 28.51 22.24
N LEU A 248 26.95 27.71 21.47
CA LEU A 248 27.51 26.79 20.48
C LEU A 248 28.03 27.53 19.24
N GLY A 249 27.31 28.54 18.75
CA GLY A 249 27.69 29.30 17.56
C GLY A 249 26.61 30.30 17.14
N ASN A 250 26.90 31.09 16.11
CA ASN A 250 25.96 32.03 15.52
C ASN A 250 25.46 31.46 14.18
N VAL A 251 24.15 31.31 14.02
CA VAL A 251 23.49 30.87 12.78
C VAL A 251 22.44 31.92 12.42
N ASP A 252 22.50 32.45 11.20
CA ASP A 252 21.58 33.49 10.70
C ASP A 252 21.49 34.76 11.57
N GLY A 253 22.58 35.13 12.26
CA GLY A 253 22.63 36.30 13.14
C GLY A 253 22.12 36.05 14.56
N MET A 254 21.69 34.84 14.89
CA MET A 254 21.21 34.45 16.22
C MET A 254 22.19 33.48 16.90
N ASP A 255 22.51 33.75 18.17
CA ASP A 255 23.37 32.87 18.96
C ASP A 255 22.58 31.63 19.41
N VAL A 256 23.00 30.47 18.92
CA VAL A 256 22.43 29.18 19.30
C VAL A 256 23.07 28.74 20.61
N THR A 257 22.26 28.71 21.66
CA THR A 257 22.69 28.29 23.00
C THR A 257 22.51 26.79 23.24
N VAL A 258 23.14 26.27 24.30
CA VAL A 258 22.97 24.88 24.76
C VAL A 258 21.49 24.53 25.01
N GLU A 259 20.73 25.46 25.59
CA GLU A 259 19.29 25.28 25.86
C GLU A 259 18.47 25.07 24.58
N HIS A 260 18.79 25.78 23.49
CA HIS A 260 18.10 25.61 22.21
C HIS A 260 18.34 24.22 21.61
N VAL A 261 19.53 23.66 21.81
CA VAL A 261 19.88 22.30 21.37
C VAL A 261 19.21 21.25 22.26
N ALA A 262 19.14 21.48 23.58
CA ALA A 262 18.44 20.61 24.52
C ALA A 262 16.93 20.55 24.25
N ALA A 263 16.33 21.66 23.82
CA ALA A 263 14.93 21.74 23.40
C ALA A 263 14.65 21.09 22.03
N MET A 264 15.69 20.68 21.29
CA MET A 264 15.54 20.15 19.94
C MET A 264 15.06 18.68 19.97
N ASN A 265 13.75 18.49 19.86
CA ASN A 265 13.17 17.14 19.80
C ASN A 265 13.38 16.51 18.41
N GLN A 266 14.37 15.63 18.31
CA GLN A 266 14.73 14.91 17.08
C GLN A 266 13.53 14.17 16.46
N SER A 267 12.68 13.57 17.29
CA SER A 267 11.53 12.79 16.83
C SER A 267 10.40 13.66 16.28
N GLU A 268 10.24 14.88 16.77
CA GLU A 268 9.26 15.84 16.25
C GLU A 268 9.72 16.52 14.96
N LEU A 269 11.03 16.77 14.82
CA LEU A 269 11.63 17.31 13.59
C LEU A 269 11.46 16.35 12.40
N LEU A 270 11.63 15.05 12.62
CA LEU A 270 11.40 14.04 11.58
C LEU A 270 9.91 13.87 11.21
N LYS A 271 9.00 14.28 12.12
CA LYS A 271 7.54 14.18 11.95
C LYS A 271 6.89 15.51 11.52
N SER A 272 7.66 16.56 11.25
CA SER A 272 7.15 17.85 10.77
C SER A 272 7.13 17.90 9.24
N ASP A 273 6.40 18.86 8.66
CA ASP A 273 6.33 19.05 7.21
C ASP A 273 7.73 19.30 6.63
N TYR A 274 8.11 18.58 5.56
CA TYR A 274 9.45 18.67 4.99
C TYR A 274 9.79 20.08 4.51
N GLY A 275 8.81 20.85 4.01
CA GLY A 275 9.03 22.24 3.57
C GLY A 275 9.42 23.17 4.71
N SER A 276 8.76 23.08 5.87
CA SER A 276 9.10 23.89 7.06
C SER A 276 10.23 23.28 7.89
N ALA A 277 10.47 21.98 7.75
CA ALA A 277 11.56 21.28 8.40
C ALA A 277 12.90 21.45 7.65
N LEU A 278 12.90 21.73 6.33
CA LEU A 278 14.12 21.94 5.55
C LEU A 278 14.98 23.07 6.11
N GLU A 279 14.38 24.21 6.48
CA GLU A 279 15.10 25.32 7.13
C GLU A 279 15.69 24.87 8.47
N LYS A 280 14.95 24.07 9.24
CA LYS A 280 15.43 23.52 10.52
C LYS A 280 16.58 22.53 10.30
N PHE A 281 16.52 21.71 9.26
CA PHE A 281 17.60 20.81 8.85
C PHE A 281 18.83 21.56 8.37
N GLN A 282 18.66 22.64 7.61
CA GLN A 282 19.75 23.54 7.21
C GLN A 282 20.40 24.21 8.42
N ARG A 283 19.62 24.63 9.43
CA ARG A 283 20.17 25.12 10.70
C ARG A 283 21.01 24.06 11.41
N VAL A 284 20.56 22.80 11.46
CA VAL A 284 21.33 21.68 12.03
C VAL A 284 22.62 21.44 11.24
N SER A 285 22.57 21.50 9.90
CA SER A 285 23.74 21.40 9.02
C SER A 285 24.73 22.54 9.28
N ASN A 286 24.25 23.78 9.35
CA ASN A 286 25.08 24.95 9.65
C ASN A 286 25.73 24.87 11.03
N LEU A 287 25.01 24.38 12.04
CA LEU A 287 25.54 24.17 13.37
C LEU A 287 26.63 23.10 13.38
N LYS A 288 26.42 21.98 12.67
CA LYS A 288 27.44 20.95 12.47
C LYS A 288 28.68 21.49 11.77
N LYS A 289 28.52 22.28 10.69
CA LYS A 289 29.64 22.94 10.00
C LYS A 289 30.40 23.90 10.92
N ALA A 290 29.72 24.63 11.79
CA ALA A 290 30.34 25.51 12.76
C ALA A 290 31.14 24.72 13.82
N LEU A 291 30.64 23.55 14.20
CA LEU A 291 31.32 22.61 15.11
C LEU A 291 32.58 22.03 14.46
N ASP A 292 32.50 21.52 13.23
CA ASP A 292 33.63 20.90 12.52
C ASP A 292 34.81 21.87 12.28
N ARG A 293 34.54 23.18 12.27
CA ARG A 293 35.55 24.24 12.14
C ARG A 293 36.29 24.55 13.45
N ARG A 294 35.82 24.08 14.61
CA ARG A 294 36.45 24.32 15.90
C ARG A 294 37.35 23.13 16.29
N PRO A 295 38.54 23.37 16.87
CA PRO A 295 39.43 22.29 17.27
C PRO A 295 38.76 21.38 18.32
N PRO A 296 39.03 20.05 18.29
CA PRO A 296 38.39 19.09 19.17
C PRO A 296 38.72 19.42 20.63
N ILE A 297 37.67 19.58 21.43
CA ILE A 297 37.78 19.82 22.86
C ILE A 297 38.36 18.57 23.53
N ARG A 298 39.57 18.67 24.10
CA ARG A 298 40.22 17.59 24.85
C ARG A 298 39.41 17.27 26.12
N ARG A 299 38.74 16.12 26.14
CA ARG A 299 38.09 15.57 27.34
C ARG A 299 39.15 15.12 28.37
N THR A 300 39.15 15.74 29.54
CA THR A 300 39.72 15.18 30.77
C THR A 300 38.66 14.37 31.49
N THR A 301 38.91 13.07 31.68
CA THR A 301 38.04 12.16 32.42
C THR A 301 38.03 12.46 33.92
N PRO A 302 36.89 12.23 34.58
CA PRO A 302 36.92 11.65 35.91
C PRO A 302 36.07 10.37 36.02
N ARG A 303 36.32 9.70 37.15
CA ARG A 303 36.19 8.27 37.44
C ARG A 303 34.83 7.91 38.05
N THR A 304 34.39 6.69 37.74
CA THR A 304 33.25 5.93 38.26
C THR A 304 33.12 5.87 39.80
N ALA A 305 31.88 5.83 40.29
CA ALA A 305 31.49 5.14 41.52
C ALA A 305 30.10 4.50 41.36
N ALA A 306 29.94 3.29 41.88
CA ALA A 306 28.82 2.38 41.66
C ALA A 306 27.95 2.18 42.91
N ALA A 307 26.71 1.76 42.64
CA ALA A 307 25.86 0.79 43.37
C ALA A 307 25.13 1.17 44.69
N ALA A 308 23.81 0.90 44.70
CA ALA A 308 23.04 -0.02 45.58
C ALA A 308 21.54 0.40 45.62
N ALA A 309 20.60 -0.35 45.05
CA ALA A 309 19.79 -1.45 45.62
C ALA A 309 18.67 -1.04 46.62
N ALA A 310 17.39 -1.34 46.31
CA ALA A 310 16.49 -2.24 47.06
C ALA A 310 14.96 -2.01 46.85
N ALA A 311 14.30 -3.09 46.37
CA ALA A 311 13.04 -3.76 46.74
C ALA A 311 11.74 -3.05 47.26
N GLY A 312 10.60 -3.58 46.76
CA GLY A 312 9.28 -3.73 47.43
C GLY A 312 8.16 -2.86 46.84
N GLY A 313 6.91 -3.29 46.56
CA GLY A 313 6.18 -4.55 46.68
C GLY A 313 4.66 -4.29 46.49
N ASN A 314 3.95 -5.28 45.94
CA ASN A 314 2.51 -5.60 46.05
C ASN A 314 1.37 -4.85 45.31
N SER A 315 0.78 -5.61 44.37
CA SER A 315 -0.64 -6.03 44.25
C SER A 315 -1.79 -5.04 44.01
N SER A 316 -2.53 -5.25 42.94
CA SER A 316 -3.95 -5.69 43.01
C SER A 316 -4.44 -6.18 41.64
N ARG A 317 -5.44 -7.07 41.69
CA ARG A 317 -5.89 -8.00 40.66
C ARG A 317 -7.39 -7.79 40.54
N GLU A 318 -7.91 -7.40 39.38
CA GLU A 318 -9.36 -7.45 39.12
C GLU A 318 -9.66 -8.39 37.95
N ARG A 319 -10.59 -9.30 38.22
CA ARG A 319 -11.08 -10.37 37.37
C ARG A 319 -12.24 -9.83 36.53
N HIS A 320 -12.21 -10.05 35.23
CA HIS A 320 -13.39 -9.97 34.37
C HIS A 320 -14.13 -11.31 34.36
N ASN A 321 -15.45 -11.25 34.46
CA ASN A 321 -16.39 -12.36 34.26
C ASN A 321 -17.18 -12.15 32.95
N PRO A 322 -17.82 -13.20 32.40
CA PRO A 322 -17.99 -13.43 30.95
C PRO A 322 -19.35 -12.99 30.38
N PRO A 323 -19.54 -12.98 29.05
CA PRO A 323 -20.83 -12.69 28.43
C PRO A 323 -21.74 -13.93 28.31
N THR A 324 -23.05 -13.70 28.24
CA THR A 324 -24.12 -14.69 27.95
C THR A 324 -25.06 -14.10 26.87
N PRO A 325 -26.05 -14.83 26.31
CA PRO A 325 -25.99 -15.40 24.95
C PRO A 325 -27.00 -14.75 23.98
N PHE A 326 -26.68 -14.72 22.67
CA PHE A 326 -27.63 -14.29 21.64
C PHE A 326 -28.51 -15.45 21.13
N LYS A 327 -29.77 -15.12 20.81
CA LYS A 327 -30.80 -16.00 20.26
C LYS A 327 -30.83 -15.92 18.73
N ASN A 328 -31.00 -17.10 18.13
CA ASN A 328 -31.36 -17.47 16.76
C ASN A 328 -32.18 -16.45 15.95
N PHE A 329 -31.88 -16.30 14.65
CA PHE A 329 -32.84 -16.32 13.53
C PHE A 329 -32.16 -16.67 12.20
N ALA A 330 -32.92 -17.22 11.26
CA ALA A 330 -32.47 -17.93 10.07
C ALA A 330 -32.81 -17.19 8.76
N THR A 331 -31.96 -17.43 7.74
CA THR A 331 -32.24 -17.51 6.29
C THR A 331 -32.83 -16.28 5.59
N THR A 332 -32.04 -15.63 4.74
CA THR A 332 -32.59 -14.82 3.63
C THR A 332 -31.77 -15.00 2.36
N ILE A 333 -32.50 -15.28 1.28
CA ILE A 333 -32.05 -15.64 -0.07
C ILE A 333 -31.42 -14.41 -0.74
N ALA A 334 -30.22 -14.59 -1.32
CA ALA A 334 -29.49 -13.53 -2.03
C ALA A 334 -30.21 -13.06 -3.31
N PRO A 335 -30.14 -11.77 -3.67
CA PRO A 335 -30.74 -11.24 -4.91
C PRO A 335 -29.97 -11.70 -6.17
N PRO A 336 -30.60 -11.65 -7.36
CA PRO A 336 -29.97 -12.10 -8.61
C PRO A 336 -28.80 -11.18 -9.02
N ILE A 337 -27.68 -11.80 -9.43
CA ILE A 337 -26.46 -11.14 -9.91
C ILE A 337 -26.78 -10.25 -11.13
N THR A 338 -26.36 -8.99 -11.10
CA THR A 338 -26.63 -8.04 -12.19
C THR A 338 -25.61 -8.14 -13.33
N PRO A 339 -26.01 -7.86 -14.60
CA PRO A 339 -25.08 -7.84 -15.73
C PRO A 339 -23.94 -6.81 -15.60
N GLN A 340 -24.18 -5.72 -14.87
CA GLN A 340 -23.17 -4.70 -14.60
C GLN A 340 -22.07 -5.21 -13.68
N GLN A 341 -22.43 -5.89 -12.59
CA GLN A 341 -21.47 -6.52 -11.67
C GLN A 341 -20.60 -7.56 -12.40
N LEU A 342 -21.21 -8.35 -13.29
CA LEU A 342 -20.49 -9.32 -14.12
C LEU A 342 -19.47 -8.63 -15.04
N SER A 343 -19.86 -7.56 -15.74
CA SER A 343 -18.97 -6.80 -16.63
C SER A 343 -17.81 -6.14 -15.88
N MET A 344 -18.04 -5.67 -14.65
CA MET A 344 -17.00 -5.08 -13.81
C MET A 344 -15.97 -6.13 -13.41
N GLU A 345 -16.40 -7.26 -12.85
CA GLU A 345 -15.48 -8.33 -12.45
C GLU A 345 -14.75 -8.92 -13.67
N GLN A 346 -15.39 -9.03 -14.84
CA GLN A 346 -14.70 -9.45 -16.06
C GLN A 346 -13.57 -8.50 -16.48
N SER A 347 -13.72 -7.20 -16.24
CA SER A 347 -12.70 -6.20 -16.54
C SER A 347 -11.52 -6.28 -15.55
N LYS A 348 -11.79 -6.52 -14.26
CA LYS A 348 -10.75 -6.78 -13.25
C LYS A 348 -9.95 -8.02 -13.58
N LEU A 349 -10.64 -9.12 -13.96
CA LEU A 349 -9.99 -10.37 -14.35
C LEU A 349 -9.05 -10.19 -15.55
N ARG A 350 -9.41 -9.37 -16.55
CA ARG A 350 -8.52 -9.06 -17.70
C ARG A 350 -7.23 -8.33 -17.27
N ARG A 351 -7.32 -7.43 -16.30
CA ARG A 351 -6.13 -6.73 -15.74
C ARG A 351 -5.22 -7.71 -14.99
N ILE A 352 -5.82 -8.63 -14.23
CA ILE A 352 -5.09 -9.67 -13.51
C ILE A 352 -4.41 -10.64 -14.49
N GLU A 353 -5.09 -11.07 -15.55
CA GLU A 353 -4.51 -11.91 -16.61
C GLU A 353 -3.26 -11.27 -17.18
N GLU A 354 -3.35 -10.00 -17.59
CA GLU A 354 -2.21 -9.30 -18.19
C GLU A 354 -1.09 -9.09 -17.16
N SER A 355 -1.41 -8.76 -15.92
CA SER A 355 -0.40 -8.62 -14.86
C SER A 355 0.35 -9.95 -14.58
N ILE A 356 -0.37 -11.07 -14.49
CA ILE A 356 0.24 -12.39 -14.29
C ILE A 356 1.08 -12.76 -15.52
N ARG A 357 0.57 -12.46 -16.72
CA ARG A 357 1.28 -12.71 -17.99
C ARG A 357 2.61 -11.98 -18.05
N VAL A 358 2.60 -10.69 -17.69
CA VAL A 358 3.82 -9.88 -17.64
C VAL A 358 4.75 -10.35 -16.54
N PHE A 359 4.28 -10.91 -15.42
CA PHE A 359 5.18 -11.51 -14.44
C PHE A 359 5.84 -12.79 -14.96
N VAL A 360 5.03 -13.74 -15.46
CA VAL A 360 5.48 -15.09 -15.83
C VAL A 360 6.48 -15.10 -16.98
N ARG A 361 6.29 -14.21 -17.96
CA ARG A 361 7.19 -14.11 -19.13
C ARG A 361 8.61 -13.71 -18.77
N VAL A 362 8.82 -13.21 -17.56
CA VAL A 362 9.99 -12.41 -17.26
C VAL A 362 10.65 -12.75 -15.93
N ALA A 363 9.90 -13.37 -15.03
CA ALA A 363 10.48 -14.12 -13.94
C ALA A 363 11.48 -15.17 -14.46
N ASP A 364 12.54 -15.41 -13.68
CA ASP A 364 13.51 -16.47 -13.96
C ASP A 364 12.77 -17.79 -14.22
N PRO A 365 13.17 -18.58 -15.23
CA PRO A 365 12.61 -19.89 -15.51
C PRO A 365 12.40 -20.81 -14.31
N LYS A 366 13.23 -20.67 -13.28
CA LYS A 366 13.17 -21.43 -12.01
C LYS A 366 12.09 -20.95 -11.05
N PHE A 367 11.67 -19.68 -11.12
CA PHE A 367 10.77 -19.05 -10.15
C PHE A 367 9.42 -18.59 -10.73
N ARG A 368 9.26 -18.57 -12.06
CA ARG A 368 8.02 -18.16 -12.74
C ARG A 368 6.76 -18.97 -12.41
N GLN A 369 6.92 -20.10 -11.72
CA GLN A 369 5.80 -20.92 -11.23
C GLN A 369 5.14 -20.34 -9.97
N VAL A 370 5.78 -19.39 -9.27
CA VAL A 370 5.25 -18.80 -8.04
C VAL A 370 5.06 -17.31 -8.26
N VAL A 371 3.81 -16.91 -8.50
CA VAL A 371 3.43 -15.52 -8.73
C VAL A 371 3.04 -14.88 -7.40
N PRO A 372 3.73 -13.82 -6.95
CA PRO A 372 3.34 -13.11 -5.74
C PRO A 372 2.04 -12.32 -6.01
N MET A 373 1.00 -12.62 -5.24
CA MET A 373 -0.26 -11.86 -5.21
C MET A 373 -0.29 -10.97 -3.97
N ARG A 374 -1.31 -10.13 -3.84
CA ARG A 374 -1.45 -9.21 -2.70
C ARG A 374 -1.48 -9.89 -1.33
N PHE A 375 -2.14 -11.05 -1.20
CA PHE A 375 -2.31 -11.75 0.09
C PHE A 375 -1.62 -13.12 0.17
N PHE A 376 -1.24 -13.70 -0.96
CA PHE A 376 -0.74 -15.07 -1.02
C PHE A 376 0.19 -15.24 -2.22
N ASN A 377 0.80 -16.41 -2.35
CA ASN A 377 1.55 -16.77 -3.54
C ASN A 377 0.71 -17.72 -4.39
N LEU A 378 0.48 -17.36 -5.65
CA LEU A 378 -0.23 -18.17 -6.62
C LEU A 378 0.75 -19.14 -7.29
N THR A 379 0.49 -20.44 -7.15
CA THR A 379 1.33 -21.48 -7.76
C THR A 379 0.75 -21.95 -9.09
N LEU A 380 1.51 -21.74 -10.15
CA LEU A 380 1.17 -22.13 -11.51
C LEU A 380 1.73 -23.52 -11.86
N SER A 381 0.96 -24.29 -12.63
CA SER A 381 1.44 -25.52 -13.26
C SER A 381 2.35 -25.18 -14.45
N PRO A 382 3.18 -26.13 -14.92
CA PRO A 382 3.99 -25.94 -16.12
C PRO A 382 3.16 -25.54 -17.34
N ALA A 383 2.00 -26.18 -17.55
CA ALA A 383 1.11 -25.87 -18.66
C ALA A 383 0.47 -24.48 -18.56
N GLU A 384 0.16 -24.01 -17.34
CA GLU A 384 -0.32 -22.64 -17.09
C GLU A 384 0.80 -21.64 -17.43
N VAL A 385 2.03 -21.90 -16.99
CA VAL A 385 3.21 -21.06 -17.32
C VAL A 385 3.43 -20.97 -18.82
N ASP A 386 3.34 -22.09 -19.54
CA ASP A 386 3.49 -22.14 -20.99
C ASP A 386 2.38 -21.36 -21.70
N ALA A 387 1.14 -21.45 -21.20
CA ALA A 387 0.01 -20.68 -21.72
C ALA A 387 0.25 -19.16 -21.57
N TYR A 388 0.77 -18.70 -20.42
CA TYR A 388 1.13 -17.29 -20.21
C TYR A 388 2.31 -16.84 -21.10
N CYS A 389 3.22 -17.74 -21.43
CA CYS A 389 4.31 -17.47 -22.38
C CYS A 389 3.87 -17.50 -23.85
N ALA A 390 2.69 -18.06 -24.17
CA ALA A 390 2.25 -18.29 -25.54
C ALA A 390 2.17 -17.00 -26.38
N GLY A 391 2.82 -17.01 -27.55
CA GLY A 391 2.72 -15.94 -28.57
C GLY A 391 1.53 -16.09 -29.52
N TYR A 392 0.79 -17.19 -29.43
CA TYR A 392 -0.26 -17.58 -30.37
C TYR A 392 -1.69 -17.30 -29.87
N LEU A 393 -1.87 -16.51 -28.81
CA LEU A 393 -3.20 -16.29 -28.20
C LEU A 393 -4.23 -15.65 -29.16
N GLU A 394 -3.77 -14.87 -30.12
CA GLU A 394 -4.59 -14.20 -31.15
C GLU A 394 -5.00 -15.14 -32.30
N GLU A 395 -4.42 -16.34 -32.37
CA GLU A 395 -4.77 -17.30 -33.42
C GLU A 395 -6.16 -17.89 -33.18
N LYS A 396 -6.89 -18.15 -34.27
CA LYS A 396 -8.14 -18.93 -34.23
C LYS A 396 -7.85 -20.43 -34.28
N SER A 397 -7.08 -20.90 -33.31
CA SER A 397 -6.66 -22.30 -33.22
C SER A 397 -7.08 -22.90 -31.88
N LEU A 398 -7.35 -24.21 -31.88
CA LEU A 398 -7.76 -24.92 -30.66
C LEU A 398 -6.69 -24.80 -29.55
N ARG A 399 -5.40 -24.75 -29.91
CA ARG A 399 -4.30 -24.50 -28.95
C ARG A 399 -4.38 -23.10 -28.31
N ALA A 400 -4.81 -22.09 -29.06
CA ALA A 400 -4.97 -20.73 -28.58
C ALA A 400 -6.20 -20.59 -27.70
N ASP A 401 -7.30 -21.27 -28.07
CA ASP A 401 -8.50 -21.39 -27.22
C ASP A 401 -8.16 -22.04 -25.88
N VAL A 402 -7.44 -23.16 -25.88
CA VAL A 402 -6.98 -23.84 -24.66
C VAL A 402 -6.12 -22.91 -23.80
N ALA A 403 -5.14 -22.22 -24.40
CA ALA A 403 -4.29 -21.30 -23.65
C ALA A 403 -5.10 -20.15 -23.05
N ARG A 404 -6.04 -19.55 -23.79
CA ARG A 404 -6.93 -18.50 -23.26
C ARG A 404 -7.78 -18.99 -22.08
N ILE A 405 -8.30 -20.21 -22.16
CA ILE A 405 -9.06 -20.83 -21.07
C ILE A 405 -8.17 -21.02 -19.83
N LEU A 406 -6.93 -21.50 -19.99
CA LEU A 406 -5.99 -21.66 -18.88
C LEU A 406 -5.65 -20.31 -18.21
N LEU A 407 -5.40 -19.26 -19.00
CA LEU A 407 -5.20 -17.90 -18.49
C LEU A 407 -6.40 -17.46 -17.65
N ARG A 408 -7.61 -17.64 -18.21
CA ARG A 408 -8.86 -17.23 -17.56
C ARG A 408 -9.09 -17.97 -16.24
N ILE A 409 -8.87 -19.28 -16.21
CA ILE A 409 -9.00 -20.11 -15.01
C ILE A 409 -8.07 -19.61 -13.92
N VAL A 410 -6.79 -19.38 -14.26
CA VAL A 410 -5.79 -18.91 -13.29
C VAL A 410 -6.15 -17.53 -12.74
N ALA A 411 -6.63 -16.60 -13.58
CA ALA A 411 -7.03 -15.28 -13.13
C ALA A 411 -8.25 -15.31 -12.20
N VAL A 412 -9.23 -16.18 -12.47
CA VAL A 412 -10.38 -16.41 -11.57
C VAL A 412 -9.91 -16.99 -10.24
N ILE A 413 -9.00 -17.99 -10.25
CA ILE A 413 -8.41 -18.55 -9.02
C ILE A 413 -7.69 -17.46 -8.22
N ALA A 414 -6.90 -16.62 -8.89
CA ALA A 414 -6.16 -15.53 -8.25
C ALA A 414 -7.12 -14.53 -7.58
N ARG A 415 -8.15 -14.10 -8.31
CA ARG A 415 -9.16 -13.16 -7.82
C ARG A 415 -10.00 -13.72 -6.68
N ILE A 416 -10.43 -14.98 -6.77
CA ILE A 416 -11.11 -15.70 -5.67
C ILE A 416 -10.22 -15.73 -4.43
N GLY A 417 -8.94 -16.06 -4.58
CA GLY A 417 -7.98 -16.06 -3.48
C GLY A 417 -7.87 -14.70 -2.79
N THR A 418 -7.80 -13.62 -3.58
CA THR A 418 -7.77 -12.25 -3.03
C THR A 418 -9.05 -11.95 -2.26
N GLU A 419 -10.22 -12.19 -2.87
CA GLU A 419 -11.51 -11.86 -2.24
C GLU A 419 -11.81 -12.68 -0.99
N ILE A 420 -11.38 -13.94 -0.91
CA ILE A 420 -11.48 -14.74 0.33
C ILE A 420 -10.69 -14.09 1.46
N GLU A 421 -9.46 -13.65 1.19
CA GLU A 421 -8.61 -13.04 2.21
C GLU A 421 -9.13 -11.67 2.65
N GLU A 422 -9.70 -10.89 1.72
CA GLU A 422 -10.39 -9.64 2.06
C GLU A 422 -11.65 -9.88 2.90
N LEU A 423 -12.45 -10.90 2.56
CA LEU A 423 -13.63 -11.28 3.33
C LEU A 423 -13.28 -11.65 4.77
N LYS A 424 -12.21 -12.43 4.98
CA LYS A 424 -11.75 -12.81 6.32
C LYS A 424 -11.31 -11.60 7.15
N ARG A 425 -10.68 -10.61 6.51
CA ARG A 425 -10.16 -9.41 7.20
C ARG A 425 -11.24 -8.38 7.48
N SER A 426 -12.28 -8.32 6.64
CA SER A 426 -13.41 -7.41 6.79
C SER A 426 -14.50 -7.91 7.75
N GLN A 427 -14.30 -9.04 8.46
CA GLN A 427 -15.27 -9.59 9.43
C GLN A 427 -15.81 -8.56 10.44
N ASN A 428 -15.00 -7.57 10.82
CA ASN A 428 -15.39 -6.52 11.78
C ASN A 428 -16.20 -5.37 11.15
N SER A 429 -16.40 -5.36 9.83
CA SER A 429 -17.11 -4.31 9.08
C SER A 429 -18.21 -4.94 8.20
N ALA A 430 -19.43 -5.01 8.74
CA ALA A 430 -20.55 -5.72 8.10
C ALA A 430 -20.87 -5.26 6.66
N SER A 431 -20.66 -3.97 6.34
CA SER A 431 -20.89 -3.43 4.99
C SER A 431 -19.81 -3.84 3.99
N VAL A 432 -18.54 -3.77 4.39
CA VAL A 432 -17.38 -4.18 3.57
C VAL A 432 -17.37 -5.70 3.39
N TRP A 433 -17.65 -6.43 4.46
CA TRP A 433 -17.78 -7.89 4.43
C TRP A 433 -18.81 -8.35 3.40
N LYS A 434 -20.01 -7.74 3.40
CA LYS A 434 -21.08 -8.08 2.46
C LYS A 434 -20.67 -7.83 1.01
N LEU A 435 -19.93 -6.76 0.74
CA LEU A 435 -19.45 -6.46 -0.61
C LEU A 435 -18.46 -7.53 -1.13
N HIS A 436 -17.53 -7.98 -0.29
CA HIS A 436 -16.63 -9.09 -0.65
C HIS A 436 -17.40 -10.40 -0.83
N ALA A 437 -18.43 -10.64 -0.01
CA ALA A 437 -19.29 -11.81 -0.14
C ALA A 437 -20.06 -11.80 -1.47
N ASP A 438 -20.64 -10.66 -1.85
CA ASP A 438 -21.33 -10.46 -3.12
C ASP A 438 -20.35 -10.60 -4.31
N GLY A 439 -19.13 -10.07 -4.20
CA GLY A 439 -18.06 -10.25 -5.19
C GLY A 439 -17.69 -11.73 -5.40
N LEU A 440 -17.59 -12.50 -4.32
CA LEU A 440 -17.34 -13.95 -4.38
C LEU A 440 -18.49 -14.71 -5.06
N LEU A 441 -19.75 -14.31 -4.85
CA LEU A 441 -20.89 -14.90 -5.57
C LEU A 441 -20.81 -14.65 -7.08
N VAL A 442 -20.42 -13.43 -7.50
CA VAL A 442 -20.20 -13.11 -8.92
C VAL A 442 -19.07 -13.96 -9.50
N LEU A 443 -17.98 -14.13 -8.76
CA LEU A 443 -16.84 -14.96 -9.19
C LEU A 443 -17.20 -16.45 -9.30
N LEU A 444 -18.07 -16.97 -8.42
CA LEU A 444 -18.60 -18.32 -8.54
C LEU A 444 -19.42 -18.52 -9.82
N GLU A 445 -20.24 -17.52 -10.20
CA GLU A 445 -21.00 -17.59 -11.45
C GLU A 445 -20.09 -17.53 -12.68
N ILE A 446 -19.05 -16.69 -12.65
CA ILE A 446 -18.01 -16.66 -13.69
C ILE A 446 -17.28 -18.00 -13.76
N ALA A 447 -16.91 -18.59 -12.61
CA ALA A 447 -16.24 -19.88 -12.54
C ALA A 447 -17.12 -21.01 -13.11
N ARG A 448 -18.43 -20.97 -12.87
CA ARG A 448 -19.40 -21.92 -13.43
C ARG A 448 -19.45 -21.83 -14.96
N ALA A 449 -19.64 -20.63 -15.50
CA ALA A 449 -19.65 -20.42 -16.95
C ALA A 449 -18.33 -20.84 -17.61
N LEU A 450 -17.20 -20.52 -16.97
CA LEU A 450 -15.88 -20.91 -17.44
C LEU A 450 -15.67 -22.43 -17.42
N THR A 451 -16.25 -23.14 -16.45
CA THR A 451 -16.18 -24.61 -16.36
C THR A 451 -16.93 -25.26 -17.54
N GLU A 452 -18.08 -24.70 -17.95
CA GLU A 452 -18.83 -25.16 -19.12
C GLU A 452 -18.05 -24.92 -20.43
N GLU A 453 -17.44 -23.73 -20.58
CA GLU A 453 -16.60 -23.38 -21.72
C GLU A 453 -15.36 -24.29 -21.81
N ALA A 454 -14.66 -24.49 -20.69
CA ALA A 454 -13.51 -25.37 -20.60
C ALA A 454 -13.87 -26.84 -20.86
N GLY A 455 -15.05 -27.29 -20.43
CA GLY A 455 -15.57 -28.63 -20.74
C GLY A 455 -15.77 -28.86 -22.24
N THR A 456 -16.23 -27.83 -22.96
CA THR A 456 -16.37 -27.87 -24.42
C THR A 456 -15.01 -27.98 -25.10
N ALA A 457 -14.03 -27.16 -24.69
CA ALA A 457 -12.67 -27.22 -25.22
C ALA A 457 -11.96 -28.55 -24.90
N LEU A 458 -12.18 -29.10 -23.70
CA LEU A 458 -11.68 -30.41 -23.29
C LEU A 458 -12.21 -31.54 -24.16
N GLY A 459 -13.51 -31.52 -24.47
CA GLY A 459 -14.14 -32.48 -25.39
C GLY A 459 -13.52 -32.44 -26.78
N LEU A 460 -13.30 -31.24 -27.32
CA LEU A 460 -12.67 -31.04 -28.63
C LEU A 460 -11.19 -31.47 -28.65
N ALA A 461 -10.43 -31.19 -27.59
CA ALA A 461 -9.02 -31.59 -27.46
C ALA A 461 -8.86 -33.11 -27.36
N THR A 462 -9.76 -33.78 -26.63
CA THR A 462 -9.76 -35.25 -26.47
C THR A 462 -10.10 -35.98 -27.78
N GLN A 463 -11.02 -35.43 -28.59
CA GLN A 463 -11.44 -36.03 -29.86
C GLN A 463 -10.37 -35.93 -30.97
N ARG A 464 -9.47 -34.93 -30.91
CA ARG A 464 -8.50 -34.66 -31.99
C ARG A 464 -7.19 -35.45 -31.93
N GLY A 465 -7.05 -36.43 -31.03
CA GLY A 465 -5.98 -37.44 -31.07
C GLY A 465 -4.58 -36.84 -31.25
N GLY A 466 -4.11 -36.08 -30.26
CA GLY A 466 -2.80 -35.39 -30.32
C GLY A 466 -2.66 -34.19 -29.37
N MET A 467 -3.70 -33.86 -28.62
CA MET A 467 -3.73 -32.74 -27.66
C MET A 467 -4.04 -33.25 -26.24
N GLN A 468 -3.57 -34.45 -25.91
CA GLN A 468 -3.81 -35.11 -24.62
C GLN A 468 -3.21 -34.29 -23.46
N ASP A 469 -2.00 -33.78 -23.62
CA ASP A 469 -1.34 -32.95 -22.61
C ASP A 469 -2.13 -31.66 -22.33
N GLN A 470 -2.77 -31.09 -23.35
CA GLN A 470 -3.61 -29.90 -23.23
C GLN A 470 -4.95 -30.20 -22.55
N ALA A 471 -5.53 -31.38 -22.83
CA ALA A 471 -6.71 -31.87 -22.14
C ALA A 471 -6.42 -32.12 -20.64
N GLU A 472 -5.27 -32.72 -20.32
CA GLU A 472 -4.82 -32.92 -18.94
C GLU A 472 -4.55 -31.60 -18.22
N ALA A 473 -3.94 -30.63 -18.90
CA ALA A 473 -3.72 -29.29 -18.37
C ALA A 473 -5.04 -28.59 -17.99
N ILE A 474 -6.04 -28.60 -18.89
CA ILE A 474 -7.36 -28.04 -18.59
C ILE A 474 -7.98 -28.75 -17.39
N LYS A 475 -7.92 -30.09 -17.35
CA LYS A 475 -8.51 -30.87 -16.25
C LYS A 475 -7.85 -30.53 -14.91
N ALA A 476 -6.53 -30.41 -14.86
CA ALA A 476 -5.79 -30.04 -13.66
C ALA A 476 -6.14 -28.63 -13.18
N SER A 477 -6.20 -27.64 -14.09
CA SER A 477 -6.58 -26.26 -13.74
C SER A 477 -8.05 -26.15 -13.31
N LEU A 478 -8.96 -26.92 -13.94
CA LEU A 478 -10.36 -27.01 -13.51
C LEU A 478 -10.50 -27.63 -12.12
N GLN A 479 -9.70 -28.65 -11.80
CA GLN A 479 -9.68 -29.22 -10.46
C GLN A 479 -9.28 -28.16 -9.42
N LYS A 480 -8.20 -27.39 -9.68
CA LYS A 480 -7.80 -26.28 -8.80
C LYS A 480 -8.93 -25.25 -8.64
N LEU A 481 -9.63 -24.90 -9.72
CA LEU A 481 -10.75 -23.96 -9.69
C LEU A 481 -11.93 -24.52 -8.86
N GLY A 482 -12.23 -25.81 -9.00
CA GLY A 482 -13.24 -26.51 -8.21
C GLY A 482 -12.92 -26.51 -6.72
N GLU A 483 -11.69 -26.89 -6.35
CA GLU A 483 -11.22 -26.86 -4.96
C GLU A 483 -11.33 -25.45 -4.35
N ARG A 484 -10.96 -24.41 -5.12
CA ARG A 484 -11.09 -23.01 -4.68
C ARG A 484 -12.55 -22.57 -4.56
N SER A 485 -13.41 -22.97 -5.49
CA SER A 485 -14.84 -22.67 -5.45
C SER A 485 -15.51 -23.34 -4.24
N GLU A 486 -15.13 -24.56 -3.89
CA GLU A 486 -15.60 -25.22 -2.66
C GLU A 486 -15.18 -24.46 -1.40
N VAL A 487 -13.94 -23.93 -1.37
CA VAL A 487 -13.49 -23.09 -0.25
C VAL A 487 -14.35 -21.84 -0.16
N VAL A 488 -14.68 -21.18 -1.27
CA VAL A 488 -15.60 -20.02 -1.27
C VAL A 488 -16.95 -20.39 -0.67
N VAL A 489 -17.57 -21.48 -1.12
CA VAL A 489 -18.88 -21.91 -0.60
C VAL A 489 -18.81 -22.18 0.90
N LYS A 490 -17.74 -22.84 1.38
CA LYS A 490 -17.51 -23.09 2.81
C LYS A 490 -17.30 -21.78 3.59
N THR A 491 -16.49 -20.86 3.07
CA THR A 491 -16.21 -19.58 3.73
C THR A 491 -17.44 -18.68 3.77
N LEU A 492 -18.25 -18.63 2.71
CA LEU A 492 -19.52 -17.89 2.72
C LEU A 492 -20.54 -18.52 3.68
N ALA A 493 -20.59 -19.85 3.77
CA ALA A 493 -21.42 -20.56 4.74
C ALA A 493 -20.97 -20.32 6.19
N GLN A 494 -19.66 -20.24 6.45
CA GLN A 494 -19.09 -19.95 7.77
C GLN A 494 -19.18 -18.48 8.16
N GLY A 495 -18.94 -17.55 7.24
CA GLY A 495 -19.08 -16.12 7.51
C GLY A 495 -20.54 -15.69 7.67
N GLY A 496 -21.48 -16.40 7.04
CA GLY A 496 -22.91 -16.31 7.35
C GLY A 496 -23.29 -16.91 8.72
N LEU A 497 -22.38 -17.62 9.40
CA LEU A 497 -22.56 -18.10 10.78
C LEU A 497 -21.85 -17.22 11.82
N GLU A 498 -20.81 -16.45 11.43
CA GLU A 498 -20.04 -15.56 12.31
C GLU A 498 -20.50 -14.09 12.25
N GLY A 499 -21.15 -13.66 11.17
CA GLY A 499 -21.72 -12.31 10.97
C GLY A 499 -23.18 -12.14 11.41
N HIS A 500 -23.68 -13.01 12.28
CA HIS A 500 -25.04 -12.97 12.81
C HIS A 500 -25.07 -12.94 14.35
#